data_AF-A0A7V9BKX4-F1
#
_entry.id   AF-A0A7V9BKX4-F1
#
_cell.length_a   1.000
_cell.length_b   1.000
_cell.length_c   1.000
_cell.angle_alpha   90.00
_cell.angle_beta   90.00
_cell.angle_gamma   90.00
#
_symmetry.space_group_name_H-M   'P 1'
#
loop_
_entity.id
_entity.type
_entity.pdbx_description
1 polymer ?
#
loop_
_entity_poly.entity_id
_entity_poly.type
_entity_poly.pdbx_seq_one_letter_code
_entity_poly.pdbx_strand_id
1 'polypeptide(L)'
;MTPGPKIYQSIGVEPIINCRGTFTIIGGSVELPEVRAAMDAAAKYYVQIDELADGVGQRLAELTGAEWGMVSAGCAAGMKHVTAACVTGGNPEKLVRIPDLTGFAKTEVIIPRSSRNVYDAAVR
;
A
#
# COMPACT_ATOMS: atom_id res chain seq x y z
N MET A 1 -20.28 -22.31 -5.64
CA MET A 1 -20.47 -21.04 -6.36
C MET A 1 -19.63 -21.08 -7.63
N THR A 2 -20.18 -20.76 -8.79
CA THR A 2 -19.43 -20.78 -10.06
C THR A 2 -18.64 -19.47 -10.20
N PRO A 3 -17.31 -19.50 -10.43
CA PRO A 3 -16.52 -18.30 -10.70
C PRO A 3 -17.06 -17.53 -11.93
N GLY A 4 -17.20 -16.20 -11.83
CA GLY A 4 -17.74 -15.33 -12.88
C GLY A 4 -18.53 -14.15 -12.28
N PRO A 5 -19.21 -13.29 -13.08
CA PRO A 5 -20.10 -12.22 -12.60
C PRO A 5 -21.09 -12.71 -11.52
N LYS A 6 -21.48 -13.98 -11.66
CA LYS A 6 -22.34 -14.72 -10.74
C LYS A 6 -21.81 -14.78 -9.30
N ILE A 7 -20.51 -14.60 -9.05
CA ILE A 7 -19.96 -14.60 -7.68
C ILE A 7 -20.49 -13.41 -6.88
N TYR A 8 -20.42 -12.20 -7.44
CA TYR A 8 -20.94 -11.00 -6.80
C TYR A 8 -22.47 -10.97 -6.83
N GLN A 9 -23.08 -11.39 -7.95
CA GLN A 9 -24.54 -11.45 -8.05
C GLN A 9 -25.16 -12.45 -7.05
N SER A 10 -24.45 -13.52 -6.69
CA SER A 10 -24.91 -14.49 -5.68
C SER A 10 -25.01 -13.91 -4.27
N ILE A 11 -24.35 -12.78 -4.01
CA ILE A 11 -24.47 -12.01 -2.76
C ILE A 11 -25.23 -10.68 -2.97
N GLY A 12 -25.97 -10.55 -4.08
CA GLY A 12 -26.80 -9.38 -4.38
C GLY A 12 -26.03 -8.15 -4.87
N VAL A 13 -24.79 -8.31 -5.33
CA VAL A 13 -23.94 -7.21 -5.83
C VAL A 13 -23.80 -7.30 -7.35
N GLU A 14 -24.14 -6.23 -8.06
CA GLU A 14 -24.03 -6.17 -9.52
C GLU A 14 -22.62 -5.71 -9.95
N PRO A 15 -21.91 -6.49 -10.79
CA PRO A 15 -20.64 -6.08 -11.36
C PRO A 15 -20.79 -4.86 -12.28
N ILE A 16 -19.74 -4.05 -12.38
CA ILE A 16 -19.74 -2.83 -13.19
C ILE A 16 -18.68 -2.90 -14.31
N ILE A 17 -18.89 -2.12 -15.37
CA ILE A 17 -17.85 -1.82 -16.36
C ILE A 17 -17.08 -0.60 -15.85
N ASN A 18 -15.81 -0.80 -15.51
CA ASN A 18 -14.97 0.28 -14.98
C ASN A 18 -14.32 1.09 -16.11
N CYS A 19 -14.76 2.34 -16.27
CA CYS A 19 -14.15 3.33 -17.16
C CYS A 19 -13.58 4.54 -16.39
N ARG A 20 -13.37 4.41 -15.08
CA ARG A 20 -12.82 5.46 -14.20
C ARG A 20 -11.39 5.21 -13.74
N GLY A 21 -10.82 4.04 -14.04
CA GLY A 21 -9.46 3.67 -13.63
C GLY A 21 -9.42 2.99 -12.27
N THR A 22 -8.33 3.18 -11.51
CA THR A 22 -7.99 2.33 -10.36
C THR A 22 -8.60 2.82 -9.04
N PHE A 23 -9.90 3.10 -9.03
CA PHE A 23 -10.59 3.64 -7.86
C PHE A 23 -10.89 2.57 -6.80
N THR A 24 -10.52 2.83 -5.54
CA THR A 24 -10.73 1.90 -4.42
C THR A 24 -12.20 1.53 -4.20
N ILE A 25 -13.11 2.50 -4.36
CA ILE A 25 -14.56 2.29 -4.13
C ILE A 25 -15.17 1.23 -5.07
N ILE A 26 -14.48 0.89 -6.16
CA ILE A 26 -14.89 -0.13 -7.15
C ILE A 26 -13.91 -1.31 -7.23
N GLY A 27 -13.04 -1.49 -6.23
CA GLY A 27 -12.14 -2.64 -6.14
C GLY A 27 -10.80 -2.49 -6.89
N GLY A 28 -10.50 -1.31 -7.44
CA GLY A 28 -9.22 -1.06 -8.13
C GLY A 28 -9.15 -1.69 -9.53
N SER A 29 -8.05 -2.40 -9.80
CA SER A 29 -7.77 -3.06 -11.08
C SER A 29 -8.08 -4.55 -11.02
N VAL A 30 -8.41 -5.15 -12.16
CA VAL A 30 -8.43 -6.61 -12.31
C VAL A 30 -6.99 -7.11 -12.47
N GLU A 31 -6.61 -8.10 -11.67
CA GLU A 31 -5.28 -8.72 -11.73
C GLU A 31 -5.04 -9.42 -13.07
N LEU A 32 -3.78 -9.45 -13.51
CA LEU A 32 -3.38 -10.22 -14.68
C LEU A 32 -3.34 -11.73 -14.37
N PRO A 33 -3.53 -12.63 -15.36
CA PRO A 33 -3.49 -14.08 -15.13
C PRO A 33 -2.24 -14.57 -14.39
N GLU A 34 -1.08 -14.02 -14.72
CA GLU A 34 0.20 -14.32 -14.09
C GLU A 34 0.27 -13.92 -12.61
N VAL A 35 -0.40 -12.83 -12.23
CA VAL A 35 -0.47 -12.38 -10.82
C VAL A 35 -1.30 -13.38 -10.01
N ARG A 36 -2.46 -13.79 -10.53
CA ARG A 36 -3.31 -14.80 -9.88
C ARG A 36 -2.57 -16.13 -9.71
N ALA A 37 -1.87 -16.58 -10.75
CA ALA A 37 -1.08 -17.81 -10.68
C ALA A 37 0.05 -17.73 -9.64
N ALA A 38 0.72 -16.58 -9.53
CA ALA A 38 1.74 -16.35 -8.53
C ALA A 38 1.17 -16.35 -7.10
N MET A 39 0.01 -15.71 -6.88
CA MET A 39 -0.68 -15.70 -5.59
C MET A 39 -1.08 -17.12 -5.15
N ASP A 40 -1.68 -17.90 -6.06
CA ASP A 40 -2.05 -19.30 -5.79
C ASP A 40 -0.85 -20.19 -5.47
N ALA A 41 0.30 -19.91 -6.09
CA ALA A 41 1.55 -20.60 -5.79
C ALA A 41 2.12 -20.18 -4.42
N ALA A 42 2.17 -18.88 -4.13
CA ALA A 42 2.72 -18.32 -2.90
C ALA A 42 1.94 -18.77 -1.65
N ALA A 43 0.61 -18.93 -1.77
CA ALA A 43 -0.27 -19.35 -0.67
C ALA A 43 0.04 -20.75 -0.08
N LYS A 44 0.97 -21.50 -0.69
CA LYS A 44 1.35 -22.85 -0.27
C LYS A 44 2.60 -22.90 0.61
N TYR A 45 3.21 -21.75 0.89
CA TYR A 45 4.50 -21.65 1.58
C TYR A 45 4.45 -20.64 2.72
N TYR A 46 5.26 -20.89 3.75
CA TYR A 46 5.55 -19.92 4.80
C TYR A 46 6.89 -19.26 4.50
N VAL A 47 6.99 -17.96 4.81
CA VAL A 47 8.22 -17.18 4.68
C VAL A 47 8.40 -16.31 5.91
N GLN A 48 9.64 -15.91 6.19
CA GLN A 48 9.93 -14.86 7.15
C GLN A 48 9.58 -13.52 6.47
N ILE A 49 8.76 -12.70 7.14
CA ILE A 49 8.15 -11.51 6.51
C ILE A 49 9.16 -10.38 6.27
N ASP A 50 10.17 -10.24 7.12
CA ASP A 50 11.22 -9.24 6.94
C ASP A 50 12.09 -9.59 5.73
N GLU A 51 12.46 -10.87 5.53
CA GLU A 51 13.17 -11.34 4.34
C GLU A 51 12.35 -11.14 3.06
N LEU A 52 11.03 -11.39 3.14
CA LEU A 52 10.12 -11.08 2.03
C LEU A 52 10.10 -9.58 1.72
N ALA A 53 10.00 -8.72 2.74
CA ALA A 53 9.99 -7.28 2.57
C ALA A 53 11.30 -6.77 1.96
N ASP A 54 12.45 -7.30 2.41
CA ASP A 54 13.76 -6.99 1.86
C ASP A 54 13.87 -7.37 0.38
N GLY A 55 13.48 -8.60 0.03
CA GLY A 55 13.49 -9.07 -1.36
C GLY A 55 12.55 -8.28 -2.26
N VAL A 56 11.34 -7.96 -1.79
CA VAL A 56 10.40 -7.09 -2.52
C VAL A 56 10.98 -5.69 -2.71
N GLY A 57 11.62 -5.13 -1.70
CA GLY A 57 12.19 -3.78 -1.78
C GLY A 57 13.37 -3.68 -2.74
N GLN A 58 14.22 -4.71 -2.82
CA GLN A 58 15.26 -4.80 -3.85
C GLN A 58 14.65 -4.85 -5.25
N ARG A 59 13.61 -5.66 -5.45
CA ARG A 59 12.93 -5.74 -6.76
C ARG A 59 12.30 -4.40 -7.15
N LEU A 60 11.72 -3.66 -6.20
CA LEU A 60 11.20 -2.32 -6.44
C LEU A 60 12.30 -1.34 -6.80
N ALA A 61 13.47 -1.42 -6.16
CA ALA A 61 14.63 -0.60 -6.50
C ALA A 61 15.07 -0.82 -7.96
N GLU A 62 15.18 -2.08 -8.40
CA GLU A 62 15.51 -2.41 -9.79
C GLU A 62 14.51 -1.82 -10.80
N LEU A 63 13.22 -1.87 -10.48
CA LEU A 63 12.14 -1.43 -11.37
C LEU A 63 12.00 0.10 -11.43
N THR A 64 12.26 0.78 -10.33
CA THR A 64 11.96 2.21 -10.18
C THR A 64 13.21 3.11 -10.24
N GLY A 65 14.40 2.54 -10.04
CA GLY A 65 15.65 3.27 -9.87
C GLY A 65 15.80 3.96 -8.51
N ALA A 66 14.87 3.73 -7.57
CA ALA A 66 15.02 4.17 -6.18
C ALA A 66 16.05 3.31 -5.44
N GLU A 67 16.54 3.78 -4.30
CA GLU A 67 17.47 3.01 -3.45
C GLU A 67 16.81 1.78 -2.85
N TRP A 68 15.52 1.88 -2.50
CA TRP A 68 14.71 0.80 -1.94
C TRP A 68 13.21 1.16 -2.03
N GLY A 69 12.32 0.18 -1.92
CA GLY A 69 10.86 0.41 -1.94
C GLY A 69 10.09 -0.51 -0.99
N MET A 70 8.86 -0.12 -0.64
CA MET A 70 7.95 -0.95 0.15
C MET A 70 6.59 -1.11 -0.53
N VAL A 71 5.94 -2.24 -0.27
CA VAL A 71 4.51 -2.43 -0.56
C VAL A 71 3.71 -2.15 0.72
N SER A 72 2.75 -1.24 0.63
CA SER A 72 1.83 -0.91 1.73
C SER A 72 0.42 -1.39 1.40
N ALA A 73 -0.48 -1.33 2.38
CA ALA A 73 -1.90 -1.68 2.18
C ALA A 73 -2.65 -0.78 1.18
N GLY A 74 -2.04 0.33 0.74
CA GLY A 74 -2.60 1.25 -0.25
C GLY A 74 -1.97 2.63 -0.17
N CYS A 75 -2.31 3.53 -1.11
CA CYS A 75 -1.65 4.84 -1.23
C CYS A 75 -1.74 5.68 0.06
N ALA A 76 -2.90 5.70 0.73
CA ALA A 76 -3.06 6.40 2.01
C ALA A 76 -2.15 5.82 3.12
N ALA A 77 -2.03 4.49 3.19
CA ALA A 77 -1.13 3.84 4.15
C ALA A 77 0.34 4.16 3.83
N GLY A 78 0.74 4.11 2.57
CA GLY A 78 2.07 4.52 2.11
C GLY A 78 2.40 5.97 2.50
N MET A 79 1.47 6.90 2.28
CA MET A 79 1.61 8.30 2.71
C MET A 79 1.81 8.39 4.23
N LYS A 80 1.01 7.65 5.02
CA LYS A 80 1.13 7.62 6.49
C LYS A 80 2.50 7.09 6.95
N HIS A 81 3.00 6.02 6.33
CA HIS A 81 4.32 5.47 6.62
C HIS A 81 5.44 6.47 6.31
N VAL A 82 5.38 7.16 5.17
CA VAL A 82 6.35 8.21 4.81
C VAL A 82 6.29 9.36 5.82
N THR A 83 5.09 9.82 6.20
CA THR A 83 4.93 10.87 7.23
C THR A 83 5.52 10.45 8.57
N ALA A 84 5.22 9.23 9.02
CA ALA A 84 5.79 8.67 10.24
C ALA A 84 7.32 8.58 10.19
N ALA A 85 7.88 8.15 9.05
CA ALA A 85 9.33 8.09 8.86
C ALA A 85 9.98 9.48 8.94
N CYS A 86 9.37 10.52 8.34
CA CYS A 86 9.90 11.88 8.39
C CYS A 86 9.98 12.46 9.81
N VAL A 87 8.99 12.20 10.67
CA VAL A 87 8.94 12.75 12.05
C VAL A 87 9.75 11.91 13.05
N THR A 88 9.86 10.59 12.81
CA THR A 88 10.61 9.67 13.69
C THR A 88 12.08 9.55 13.31
N GLY A 89 12.43 9.80 12.05
CA GLY A 89 13.76 9.53 11.50
C GLY A 89 14.10 8.03 11.48
N GLY A 90 13.08 7.16 11.43
CA GLY A 90 13.26 5.70 11.48
C GLY A 90 13.56 5.13 12.86
N ASN A 91 13.48 5.94 13.93
CA ASN A 91 13.71 5.46 15.30
C ASN A 91 12.50 4.61 15.79
N PRO A 92 12.70 3.32 16.15
CA PRO A 92 11.61 2.44 16.60
C PRO A 92 10.90 2.90 17.88
N GLU A 93 11.63 3.46 18.84
CA GLU A 93 11.06 3.97 20.09
C GLU A 93 10.15 5.19 19.85
N LYS A 94 10.44 5.98 18.82
CA LYS A 94 9.57 7.08 18.39
C LYS A 94 8.36 6.56 17.61
N LEU A 95 8.53 5.54 16.77
CA LEU A 95 7.42 4.98 15.98
C LEU A 95 6.28 4.46 16.86
N VAL A 96 6.60 3.77 17.96
CA VAL A 96 5.58 3.22 18.89
C VAL A 96 4.81 4.31 19.66
N ARG A 97 5.31 5.54 19.69
CA ARG A 97 4.68 6.67 20.39
C ARG A 97 3.66 7.42 19.54
N ILE A 98 3.68 7.26 18.22
CA ILE A 98 2.72 7.90 17.32
C ILE A 98 1.28 7.52 17.75
N PRO A 99 0.34 8.47 17.88
CA PRO A 99 0.41 9.86 17.40
C PRO A 99 0.92 10.91 18.40
N ASP A 100 1.36 10.53 19.60
CA ASP A 100 1.97 11.48 20.54
C ASP A 100 3.39 11.86 20.10
N LEU A 101 3.54 13.10 19.61
CA LEU A 101 4.81 13.65 19.15
C LEU A 101 5.50 14.54 20.20
N THR A 102 5.04 14.54 21.46
CA THR A 102 5.62 15.38 22.53
C THR A 102 7.12 15.09 22.69
N GLY A 103 7.95 16.14 22.56
CA GLY A 103 9.41 16.01 22.66
C GLY A 103 10.09 15.49 21.39
N PHE A 104 9.39 15.35 20.26
CA PHE A 104 10.03 15.06 18.98
C PHE A 104 10.68 16.33 18.43
N ALA A 105 11.85 16.18 17.82
CA ALA A 105 12.57 17.30 17.19
C ALA A 105 11.89 17.79 15.90
N LYS A 106 11.02 16.97 15.29
CA LYS A 106 10.28 17.28 14.07
C LYS A 106 8.85 16.79 14.22
N THR A 107 7.88 17.64 13.88
CA THR A 107 6.44 17.35 13.96
C THR A 107 5.70 17.70 12.67
N GLU A 108 6.44 18.08 11.63
CA GLU A 108 5.90 18.58 10.36
C GLU A 108 6.59 17.88 9.20
N VAL A 109 5.87 17.81 8.07
CA VAL A 109 6.40 17.30 6.79
C VAL A 109 6.07 18.26 5.66
N ILE A 110 6.90 18.24 4.61
CA ILE A 110 6.72 19.09 3.44
C ILE A 110 6.12 18.25 2.31
N ILE A 111 5.02 18.73 1.73
CA ILE A 111 4.41 18.13 0.54
C ILE A 111 4.57 19.13 -0.62
N PRO A 112 5.27 18.77 -1.71
CA PRO A 112 5.32 19.58 -2.92
C PRO A 112 3.90 19.86 -3.44
N ARG A 113 3.63 21.08 -3.89
CA ARG A 113 2.29 21.50 -4.33
C ARG A 113 1.70 20.56 -5.39
N SER A 114 2.52 20.10 -6.33
CA SER A 114 2.13 19.18 -7.41
C SER A 114 1.82 17.75 -6.94
N SER A 115 2.27 17.36 -5.74
CA SER A 115 2.06 16.03 -5.16
C SER A 115 0.81 15.94 -4.28
N ARG A 116 0.12 17.06 -4.03
CA ARG A 116 -1.12 17.09 -3.25
C ARG A 116 -2.23 16.35 -3.98
N ASN A 117 -2.97 15.51 -3.26
CA ASN A 117 -4.04 14.70 -3.83
C ASN A 117 -5.10 14.38 -2.76
N VAL A 118 -6.07 13.52 -3.10
CA VAL A 118 -7.19 13.15 -2.19
C VAL A 118 -6.74 12.48 -0.89
N TYR A 119 -5.48 12.05 -0.78
CA TYR A 119 -4.91 11.40 0.40
C TYR A 119 -4.22 12.37 1.37
N ASP A 120 -4.34 13.69 1.20
CA ASP A 120 -3.76 14.70 2.12
C ASP A 120 -4.09 14.43 3.61
N ALA A 121 -5.26 13.83 3.89
CA ALA A 121 -5.64 13.43 5.25
C ALA A 121 -4.71 12.39 5.88
N ALA A 122 -4.03 11.57 5.07
CA ALA A 122 -3.06 10.59 5.56
C ALA A 122 -1.78 11.23 6.09
N VAL A 123 -1.52 12.51 5.78
CA VAL A 123 -0.35 13.25 6.26
C VAL A 123 -0.67 14.07 7.53
N ARG A 124 -1.95 14.15 7.90
CA ARG A 124 -2.41 14.83 9.12
C ARG A 124 -2.29 13.96 10.35
#